data_AF-A0A126NXW6-F1
#
_entry.id   AF-A0A126NXW6-F1
#
_cell.length_a   1.000
_cell.length_b   1.000
_cell.length_c   1.000
_cell.angle_alpha   90.00
_cell.angle_beta   90.00
_cell.angle_gamma   90.00
#
_symmetry.space_group_name_H-M   'P 1'
#
loop_
_entity.id
_entity.type
_entity.pdbx_description
1 polymer ?
#
loop_
_entity_poly.entity_id
_entity_poly.type
_entity_poly.pdbx_seq_one_letter_code
_entity_poly.pdbx_strand_id
1 'polypeptide(L)' 'MDGTARFACSSCDSPSIIIPATLTDDAPVLCSGCQGVIGTWLGYKSFISRSIHSEVPSRLLCIDPIIAPMPEEVC' A
#
# COMPACT_ATOMS: atom_id res chain seq x y z
N MET A 1 -0.53 1.86 18.37
CA MET A 1 0.47 1.99 17.29
C MET A 1 -0.31 1.94 16.00
N ASP A 2 -0.36 3.07 15.28
CA ASP A 2 -1.07 3.21 14.01
C ASP A 2 -0.54 2.17 13.02
N GLY A 3 -1.39 1.22 12.64
CA GLY A 3 -1.01 -0.03 11.98
C GLY A 3 -0.77 0.09 10.47
N THR A 4 -0.39 1.26 9.97
CA THR A 4 -0.09 1.46 8.54
C THR A 4 1.42 1.43 8.33
N ALA A 5 1.93 0.30 7.83
CA ALA A 5 3.32 0.23 7.38
C ALA A 5 3.50 1.24 6.22
N ARG A 6 4.25 2.31 6.46
CA ARG A 6 4.56 3.35 5.47
C ARG A 6 5.97 3.14 4.93
N PHE A 7 6.14 3.28 3.61
CA PHE A 7 7.47 3.35 3.01
C PHE A 7 8.01 4.77 3.22
N ALA A 8 8.93 4.94 4.17
CA ALA A 8 9.52 6.23 4.50
C ALA A 8 11.03 6.09 4.75
N CYS A 9 11.77 7.17 4.50
CA CYS A 9 13.20 7.22 4.81
C CYS A 9 13.41 7.22 6.33
N SER A 10 14.21 6.30 6.85
CA SER A 10 14.52 6.22 8.29
C SER A 10 15.31 7.42 8.82
N SER A 11 15.98 8.18 7.94
CA SER A 11 16.85 9.29 8.34
C SER A 11 16.16 10.65 8.40
N CYS A 12 15.24 10.92 7.47
CA CYS A 12 14.56 12.22 7.36
C CYS A 12 13.04 12.13 7.31
N ASP A 13 12.48 10.92 7.48
CA ASP A 13 11.04 10.62 7.48
C ASP A 13 10.29 10.97 6.18
N SER A 14 11.01 11.37 5.11
CA SER A 14 10.37 11.70 3.84
C SER A 14 9.62 10.48 3.28
N PRO A 15 8.34 10.63 2.87
CA PRO A 15 7.55 9.57 2.26
C PRO A 15 7.82 9.38 0.76
N SER A 16 8.72 10.21 0.19
CA SER A 16 8.89 10.33 -1.25
C SER A 16 10.24 9.79 -1.71
N ILE A 17 10.23 9.20 -2.90
CA ILE A 17 11.41 8.61 -3.54
C ILE A 17 11.81 9.37 -4.81
N ILE A 18 13.07 9.24 -5.21
CA ILE A 18 13.54 9.58 -6.55
C ILE A 18 13.50 8.30 -7.38
N ILE A 19 12.82 8.36 -8.53
CA ILE A 19 12.73 7.24 -9.46
C ILE A 19 14.11 7.05 -10.11
N PRO A 20 14.69 5.83 -10.08
CA PRO A 20 15.97 5.56 -10.73
C PRO A 20 15.89 5.80 -12.24
N ALA A 21 16.96 6.32 -12.83
CA ALA A 21 17.03 6.52 -14.29
C ALA A 21 16.95 5.20 -15.07
N THR A 22 17.37 4.10 -14.46
CA THR A 22 17.32 2.75 -15.03
C THR A 22 16.52 1.86 -14.09
N LEU A 23 15.42 1.28 -14.57
CA LEU A 23 14.46 0.53 -13.75
C LEU A 23 14.79 -0.97 -13.64
N THR A 24 16.04 -1.31 -13.34
CA THR A 24 16.44 -2.68 -13.03
C THR A 24 16.08 -3.04 -11.58
N ASP A 25 15.96 -4.33 -11.26
CA ASP A 25 15.55 -4.76 -9.92
C ASP A 25 16.51 -4.33 -8.79
N ASP A 26 17.81 -4.34 -9.08
CA ASP A 26 18.87 -3.87 -8.17
C ASP A 26 19.10 -2.35 -8.20
N ALA A 27 18.36 -1.59 -9.03
CA ALA A 27 18.55 -0.15 -9.10
C ALA A 27 18.32 0.51 -7.73
N PRO A 28 19.21 1.41 -7.29
CA PRO A 28 19.09 2.04 -5.99
C PRO A 28 17.95 3.07 -5.98
N VAL A 29 17.06 2.95 -4.99
CA VAL A 29 16.01 3.94 -4.73
C VAL A 29 16.53 4.95 -3.72
N LEU A 30 16.49 6.22 -4.09
CA LEU A 30 16.95 7.32 -3.24
C LEU A 30 15.74 8.02 -2.61
N CYS A 31 15.93 8.49 -1.37
CA CYS A 31 14.99 9.38 -0.72
C CYS A 31 15.00 10.76 -1.41
N SER A 32 13.83 11.34 -1.69
CA SER A 32 13.78 12.70 -2.27
C SER A 32 14.16 13.82 -1.31
N GLY A 33 14.06 13.58 0.00
CA GLY A 33 14.40 14.56 1.04
C GLY A 33 15.90 14.69 1.30
N CYS A 34 16.58 13.59 1.64
CA CYS A 34 18.01 13.60 2.00
C CYS A 34 18.93 12.94 0.97
N GLN A 35 18.40 12.46 -0.16
CA GLN A 35 19.16 11.76 -1.22
C GLN A 35 19.89 10.49 -0.77
N GLY A 36 19.61 9.99 0.45
CA GLY A 36 20.14 8.71 0.93
C GLY A 36 19.50 7.53 0.22
N VAL A 37 20.26 6.45 0.04
CA VAL A 37 19.73 5.17 -0.46
C VAL A 37 18.85 4.55 0.61
N ILE A 38 17.61 4.23 0.26
CA ILE A 38 16.61 3.63 1.18
C ILE A 38 16.24 2.19 0.81
N GLY A 39 16.68 1.70 -0.36
CA GLY A 39 16.46 0.32 -0.79
C GLY A 39 16.71 0.13 -2.28
N THR A 40 16.23 -1.00 -2.80
CA THR A 40 16.27 -1.33 -4.24
C THR A 40 14.90 -1.13 -4.88
N TRP A 41 14.89 -1.03 -6.20
CA TRP A 41 13.66 -0.90 -6.99
C TRP A 41 12.74 -2.11 -6.83
N LEU A 42 13.29 -3.33 -6.77
CA LEU A 42 12.51 -4.53 -6.47
C LEU A 42 11.86 -4.47 -5.07
N GLY A 43 12.62 -4.03 -4.07
CA GLY A 43 12.12 -3.86 -2.70
C GLY A 43 10.97 -2.86 -2.65
N TYR A 44 11.10 -1.72 -3.33
CA TYR A 44 10.06 -0.70 -3.44
C TYR A 44 8.80 -1.24 -4.13
N LYS A 45 8.91 -1.85 -5.31
CA LYS A 45 7.77 -2.45 -6.03
C LYS A 45 7.02 -3.48 -5.18
N SER A 46 7.78 -4.34 -4.51
CA SER A 46 7.23 -5.39 -3.65
C SER A 46 6.49 -4.81 -2.45
N PHE A 47 7.01 -3.72 -1.86
CA PHE A 47 6.35 -3.02 -0.78
C PHE A 47 5.01 -2.42 -1.25
N ILE A 48 5.04 -1.64 -2.32
CA ILE A 48 3.85 -0.95 -2.85
C ILE A 48 2.77 -1.97 -3.25
N SER A 49 3.15 -3.07 -3.91
CA SER A 49 2.22 -4.15 -4.28
C SER A 49 1.51 -4.74 -3.06
N ARG A 50 2.24 -5.01 -1.97
CA ARG A 50 1.65 -5.50 -0.72
C ARG A 50 0.74 -4.46 -0.06
N SER A 51 1.14 -3.19 -0.05
CA SER A 51 0.33 -2.11 0.52
C SER A 51 -0.99 -1.96 -0.22
N ILE A 52 -0.97 -1.92 -1.56
CA ILE A 52 -2.19 -1.85 -2.38
C ILE A 52 -3.12 -3.03 -2.10
N HIS A 53 -2.57 -4.25 -2.01
CA HIS A 53 -3.37 -5.44 -1.69
C HIS A 53 -3.97 -5.40 -0.28
N SER A 54 -3.26 -4.79 0.68
CA SER A 54 -3.75 -4.63 2.05
C SER A 54 -4.83 -3.56 2.19
N GLU A 55 -4.87 -2.58 1.28
CA GLU A 55 -5.84 -1.48 1.30
C GLU A 55 -7.20 -1.87 0.70
N VAL A 56 -7.33 -3.05 0.08
CA VAL A 56 -8.62 -3.58 -0.34
C VAL A 56 -9.33 -4.13 0.91
N PRO A 57 -10.41 -3.47 1.41
CA PRO A 57 -11.18 -4.05 2.50
C PRO A 57 -11.75 -5.39 2.00
N SER A 58 -11.33 -6.49 2.62
CA SER A 58 -11.89 -7.82 2.38
C SER A 58 -13.34 -7.94 2.86
N ARG A 59 -13.87 -6.87 3.45
CA ARG A 59 -15.26 -6.76 3.88
C ARG A 59 -16.08 -6.29 2.70
N LEU A 60 -16.85 -7.19 2.13
CA LEU A 60 -17.95 -6.84 1.24
C LEU A 60 -18.88 -5.91 2.01
N LEU A 61 -18.81 -4.62 1.70
CA LEU A 61 -19.75 -3.63 2.19
C LEU A 61 -20.98 -3.72 1.27
N CYS A 62 -22.02 -4.38 1.74
CA CYS A 62 -23.34 -4.31 1.09
C CYS A 62 -23.91 -2.92 1.39
N ILE A 63 -23.89 -2.03 0.39
CA ILE A 63 -24.38 -0.65 0.49
C ILE A 63 -25.84 -0.55 0.00
N ASP A 64 -26.57 -1.67 -0.08
CA ASP A 64 -27.97 -1.67 -0.49
C ASP A 64 -28.87 -1.26 0.69
N PRO A 65 -29.58 -0.11 0.62
CA PRO A 65 -30.47 0.35 1.70
C PRO A 65 -31.80 -0.42 1.79
N ILE A 66 -32.06 -1.38 0.90
CA ILE A 66 -33.29 -2.19 0.94
C ILE A 66 -33.12 -3.24 2.04
N ILE A 67 -33.59 -2.89 3.24
CA ILE A 67 -33.89 -3.85 4.30
C ILE A 67 -34.89 -4.85 3.72
N ALA A 68 -34.43 -6.07 3.43
CA ALA A 68 -35.32 -7.17 3.10
C ALA A 68 -36.15 -7.52 4.35
N PRO A 69 -37.49 -7.46 4.32
CA PRO A 69 -38.26 -8.39 5.11
C PRO A 69 -38.03 -9.78 4.48
N MET A 70 -37.47 -10.71 5.24
CA MET A 70 -37.40 -12.11 4.81
C MET A 70 -38.84 -12.59 4.53
N PRO A 71 -39.15 -13.14 3.35
CA PRO A 71 -40.35 -13.97 3.23
C PRO A 71 -40.08 -15.27 3.97
N GLU A 72 -40.64 -15.36 5.18
CA GLU A 72 -41.18 -16.55 5.83
C GLU A 72 -41.15 -17.81 4.93
N GLU A 73 -40.16 -18.68 5.16
CA GLU A 73 -40.16 -20.04 4.62
C GLU A 73 -41.28 -20.83 5.29
N VAL A 74 -42.37 -21.08 4.55
CA VAL A 74 -43.34 -22.12 4.87
C VAL A 74 -42.76 -23.46 4.42
N CYS A 75 -42.51 -24.32 5.43
CA CYS A 75 -42.19 -25.77 5.44
C CYS A 75 -41.78 -26.45 4.11
#